data_AF-A0A060NRK0-F1
#
_entry.id   AF-A0A060NRK0-F1
#
_cell.length_a   1.000
_cell.length_b   1.000
_cell.length_c   1.000
_cell.angle_alpha   90.00
_cell.angle_beta   90.00
_cell.angle_gamma   90.00
#
_symmetry.space_group_name_H-M   'P 1'
#
loop_
_entity.id
_entity.type
_entity.pdbx_description
1 polymer ?
#
loop_
_entity_poly.entity_id
_entity_poly.type
_entity_poly.pdbx_seq_one_letter_code
_entity_poly.pdbx_strand_id
1 'polypeptide(L)'
;MPDAMAAYSVGGRTLLVTANEGDARDWPGFNEEVRVRAHCPQGLDPAVFPNAAALIMDSGLGRLLVTNTPNAGQTGRNAAGQCTELFSFGARSFSIWDASNLQQVYDSGDELEQRTRALPKVAFNASHNNNTLDARSPSKGPEPEAVVVAQFGNRHFAFIGLERVGGVMVYEVTNPAEARFVTYFNGTRNGVTGDRGPEGLTFIPAVQSPNGRPLLVVANEISGTTRILQINLGF
;
A
#
# COMPACT_ATOMS: atom_id res chain seq x y z
N MET A 1 1.49 9.67 2.29
CA MET A 1 1.03 10.21 0.98
C MET A 1 0.73 9.02 0.08
N PRO A 2 -0.26 9.08 -0.81
CA PRO A 2 -0.37 8.04 -1.83
C PRO A 2 0.75 8.15 -2.85
N ASP A 3 1.23 7.03 -3.36
CA ASP A 3 2.29 7.01 -4.36
C ASP A 3 1.71 7.20 -5.78
N ALA A 4 0.75 6.34 -6.15
CA ALA A 4 -0.02 6.50 -7.38
C ALA A 4 -1.48 6.92 -7.17
N MET A 5 -2.05 7.52 -8.21
CA MET A 5 -3.48 7.81 -8.30
C MET A 5 -4.02 7.54 -9.71
N ALA A 6 -5.27 7.08 -9.77
CA ALA A 6 -6.01 6.90 -11.02
C ALA A 6 -7.39 7.54 -10.92
N ALA A 7 -7.89 8.13 -12.00
CA ALA A 7 -9.24 8.68 -12.06
C ALA A 7 -10.16 7.79 -12.92
N TYR A 8 -11.42 7.68 -12.53
CA TYR A 8 -12.46 7.04 -13.34
C TYR A 8 -13.83 7.68 -13.08
N SER A 9 -14.79 7.48 -13.99
CA SER A 9 -16.13 8.05 -13.86
C SER A 9 -17.19 6.96 -13.77
N VAL A 10 -18.10 7.08 -12.80
CA VAL A 10 -19.24 6.17 -12.64
C VAL A 10 -20.49 6.95 -12.21
N GLY A 11 -21.60 6.74 -12.90
CA GLY A 11 -22.86 7.44 -12.61
C GLY A 11 -22.74 8.97 -12.67
N GLY A 12 -21.94 9.50 -13.59
CA GLY A 12 -21.72 10.94 -13.77
C GLY A 12 -20.80 11.60 -12.73
N ARG A 13 -20.25 10.84 -11.78
CA ARG A 13 -19.26 11.32 -10.79
C ARG A 13 -17.86 10.91 -11.21
N THR A 14 -16.89 11.81 -11.05
CA THR A 14 -15.46 11.50 -11.17
C THR A 14 -14.93 11.09 -9.82
N LEU A 15 -14.21 9.98 -9.77
CA LEU A 15 -13.63 9.41 -8.56
C LEU A 15 -12.13 9.27 -8.74
N LEU A 16 -11.40 9.34 -7.63
CA LEU A 16 -9.97 9.08 -7.55
C LEU A 16 -9.74 7.78 -6.78
N VAL A 17 -8.88 6.91 -7.29
CA VAL A 17 -8.34 5.75 -6.56
C VAL A 17 -6.89 6.07 -6.21
N THR A 18 -6.51 5.91 -4.94
CA THR A 18 -5.15 6.20 -4.47
C THR A 18 -4.51 4.95 -3.87
N ALA A 19 -3.25 4.70 -4.22
CA ALA A 19 -2.42 3.64 -3.64
C ALA A 19 -1.66 4.23 -2.45
N ASN A 20 -2.04 3.88 -1.22
CA ASN A 20 -1.62 4.59 -0.01
C ASN A 20 -0.33 4.05 0.60
N GLU A 21 0.74 4.02 -0.20
CA GLU A 21 2.04 3.46 0.13
C GLU A 21 2.69 4.16 1.34
N GLY A 22 2.93 5.47 1.21
CA GLY A 22 3.35 6.32 2.32
C GLY A 22 4.81 6.69 2.38
N ASP A 23 5.47 6.90 1.26
CA ASP A 23 6.91 7.00 1.23
C ASP A 23 7.58 8.01 2.19
N ALA A 24 8.72 7.58 2.73
CA ALA A 24 9.50 8.34 3.71
C ALA A 24 10.62 9.13 3.01
N ARG A 25 11.00 10.26 3.59
CA ARG A 25 12.13 11.06 3.11
C ARG A 25 13.46 10.43 3.52
N ASP A 26 14.31 10.13 2.54
CA ASP A 26 15.67 9.61 2.75
C ASP A 26 16.64 10.23 1.72
N TRP A 27 17.79 10.72 2.19
CA TRP A 27 18.91 11.17 1.35
C TRP A 27 20.21 11.14 2.17
N PRO A 28 21.41 11.21 1.55
CA PRO A 28 22.67 11.17 2.28
C PRO A 28 22.72 12.18 3.44
N GLY A 29 22.78 11.66 4.67
CA GLY A 29 22.81 12.45 5.90
C GLY A 29 21.45 12.69 6.57
N PHE A 30 20.35 12.18 6.03
CA PHE A 30 19.02 12.29 6.61
C PHE A 30 18.19 11.04 6.38
N ASN A 31 17.61 10.51 7.46
CA ASN A 31 16.64 9.42 7.41
C ASN A 31 15.43 9.85 8.26
N GLU A 32 14.25 9.90 7.65
CA GLU A 32 13.02 10.28 8.34
C GLU A 32 12.51 9.19 9.28
N GLU A 33 12.68 7.91 8.89
CA GLU A 33 12.10 6.80 9.64
C GLU A 33 12.85 6.54 10.95
N VAL A 34 12.09 6.44 12.04
CA VAL A 34 12.61 6.05 13.34
C VAL A 34 11.64 5.09 14.02
N ARG A 35 12.19 4.14 14.78
CA ARG A 35 11.37 3.25 15.61
C ARG A 35 10.73 4.03 16.75
N VAL A 36 9.47 3.76 17.08
CA VAL A 36 8.75 4.39 18.21
C VAL A 36 9.57 4.33 19.50
N ARG A 37 10.21 3.18 19.81
CA ARG A 37 11.02 3.03 21.02
C ARG A 37 12.20 4.00 21.09
N ALA A 38 12.81 4.32 19.95
CA ALA A 38 13.89 5.30 19.87
C ALA A 38 13.35 6.74 19.81
N HIS A 39 12.21 6.95 19.15
CA HIS A 39 11.55 8.26 19.02
C HIS A 39 10.97 8.77 20.35
N CYS A 40 10.57 7.87 21.24
CA CYS A 40 9.90 8.17 22.50
C CYS A 40 10.76 7.76 23.71
N PRO A 41 11.90 8.44 23.97
CA PRO A 41 12.84 8.05 25.03
C PRO A 41 12.26 8.24 26.44
N GLN A 42 11.26 9.11 26.61
CA GLN A 42 10.50 9.28 27.86
C GLN A 42 9.23 8.39 27.90
N GLY A 43 9.08 7.48 26.93
CA GLY A 43 7.93 6.61 26.78
C GLY A 43 6.74 7.27 26.07
N LEU A 44 5.64 6.52 26.02
CA LEU A 44 4.33 7.00 25.56
C LEU A 44 3.58 7.61 26.75
N ASP A 45 2.79 8.65 26.51
CA ASP A 45 1.91 9.26 27.51
C ASP A 45 0.79 8.26 27.90
N PRO A 46 0.71 7.80 29.16
CA PRO A 46 -0.31 6.86 29.60
C PRO A 46 -1.74 7.38 29.52
N ALA A 47 -1.95 8.70 29.46
CA ALA A 47 -3.27 9.30 29.30
C ALA A 47 -3.81 9.13 27.87
N VAL A 48 -2.93 9.01 26.87
CA VAL A 48 -3.29 8.79 25.46
C VAL A 48 -3.16 7.33 25.07
N PHE A 49 -2.12 6.65 25.59
CA PHE A 49 -1.82 5.26 25.29
C PHE A 49 -1.98 4.41 26.56
N PRO A 50 -3.18 3.84 26.82
CA PRO A 50 -3.37 2.87 27.89
C PRO A 50 -2.34 1.73 27.76
N ASN A 51 -1.73 1.32 28.86
CA ASN A 51 -0.63 0.34 28.88
C ASN A 51 0.65 0.80 28.15
N ALA A 52 0.96 2.11 28.16
CA ALA A 52 2.17 2.70 27.59
C ALA A 52 3.46 1.89 27.85
N ALA A 53 3.64 1.36 29.07
CA ALA A 53 4.80 0.56 29.44
C ALA A 53 4.94 -0.75 28.64
N ALA A 54 3.82 -1.38 28.24
CA ALA A 54 3.82 -2.55 27.37
C ALA A 54 3.91 -2.15 25.89
N LEU A 55 3.21 -1.08 25.49
CA LEU A 55 3.18 -0.61 24.10
C LEU A 55 4.53 -0.12 23.60
N ILE A 56 5.37 0.48 24.45
CA ILE A 56 6.70 0.95 24.05
C ILE A 56 7.70 -0.19 23.75
N MET A 57 7.38 -1.42 24.16
CA MET A 57 8.22 -2.59 23.91
C MET A 57 8.15 -3.02 22.46
N ASP A 58 9.18 -3.72 21.98
CA ASP A 58 9.27 -4.23 20.60
C ASP A 58 8.12 -5.18 20.22
N SER A 59 7.54 -5.88 21.22
CA SER A 59 6.35 -6.73 21.07
C SER A 59 5.04 -5.94 20.90
N GLY A 60 5.06 -4.64 21.21
CA GLY A 60 3.99 -3.69 20.95
C GLY A 60 4.33 -2.78 19.78
N LEU A 61 4.22 -1.47 20.00
CA LEU A 61 4.52 -0.43 19.01
C LEU A 61 6.01 -0.13 18.89
N GLY A 62 6.87 -0.64 19.79
CA GLY A 62 8.27 -0.25 19.85
C GLY A 62 9.06 -0.41 18.55
N ARG A 63 8.67 -1.38 17.69
CA ARG A 63 9.28 -1.59 16.37
C ARG A 63 8.68 -0.73 15.25
N LEU A 64 7.46 -0.20 15.42
CA LEU A 64 6.76 0.59 14.41
C LEU A 64 7.63 1.78 13.98
N LEU A 65 7.69 2.02 12.68
CA LEU A 65 8.37 3.17 12.08
C LEU A 65 7.40 4.35 12.02
N VAL A 66 7.92 5.49 12.46
CA VAL A 66 7.25 6.78 12.46
C VAL A 66 8.22 7.84 11.93
N THR A 67 7.70 8.99 11.51
CA THR A 67 8.55 10.11 11.15
C THR A 67 9.20 10.73 12.39
N ASN A 68 10.50 11.02 12.31
CA ASN A 68 11.21 11.83 13.30
C ASN A 68 11.06 13.35 13.07
N THR A 69 10.42 13.75 11.97
CA THR A 69 10.20 15.13 11.56
C THR A 69 8.73 15.35 11.18
N PRO A 70 7.79 15.13 12.12
CA PRO A 70 6.38 15.39 11.88
C PRO A 70 6.17 16.84 11.41
N ASN A 71 5.37 16.99 10.36
CA ASN A 71 5.01 18.30 9.83
C ASN A 71 4.10 19.07 10.82
N ALA A 72 3.83 20.35 10.54
CA ALA A 72 2.98 21.24 11.35
C ALA A 72 3.58 21.75 12.69
N GLY A 73 4.89 21.61 12.89
CA GLY A 73 5.58 22.20 14.05
C GLY A 73 5.24 21.53 15.40
N GLN A 74 4.53 20.41 15.36
CA GLN A 74 4.25 19.60 16.53
C GLN A 74 5.42 18.66 16.78
N THR A 75 5.82 18.51 18.04
CA THR A 75 6.83 17.52 18.43
C THR A 75 6.23 16.14 18.69
N GLY A 76 4.89 16.04 18.71
CA GLY A 76 4.16 14.86 19.16
C GLY A 76 4.37 14.55 20.63
N ARG A 77 4.84 15.49 21.46
CA ARG A 77 5.23 15.27 22.86
C ARG A 77 4.55 16.22 23.85
N ASN A 78 4.27 15.74 25.05
CA ASN A 78 3.80 16.55 26.17
C ASN A 78 4.96 17.32 26.87
N ALA A 79 4.64 18.11 27.90
CA ALA A 79 5.63 18.89 28.65
C ALA A 79 6.68 18.03 29.40
N ALA A 80 6.38 16.76 29.67
CA ALA A 80 7.32 15.79 30.24
C ALA A 80 8.17 15.08 29.16
N GLY A 81 7.98 15.40 27.88
CA GLY A 81 8.69 14.81 26.76
C GLY A 81 8.18 13.43 26.34
N GLN A 82 7.05 12.96 26.90
CA GLN A 82 6.43 11.69 26.51
C GLN A 82 5.68 11.86 25.20
N CYS A 83 5.72 10.85 24.34
CA CYS A 83 4.98 10.88 23.08
C CYS A 83 3.47 10.81 23.32
N THR A 84 2.75 11.73 22.71
CA THR A 84 1.28 11.83 22.71
C THR A 84 0.68 11.48 21.36
N GLU A 85 1.48 11.54 20.29
CA GLU A 85 1.07 11.19 18.93
C GLU A 85 2.20 10.41 18.25
N LEU A 86 1.83 9.49 17.35
CA LEU A 86 2.75 8.70 16.54
C LEU A 86 2.35 8.84 15.08
N PHE A 87 3.24 9.40 14.27
CA PHE A 87 2.97 9.68 12.86
C PHE A 87 3.61 8.59 12.00
N SER A 88 2.83 7.57 11.66
CA SER A 88 3.30 6.47 10.80
C SER A 88 3.15 6.81 9.31
N PHE A 89 3.72 5.96 8.48
CA PHE A 89 3.80 6.10 7.04
C PHE A 89 2.72 5.28 6.36
N GLY A 90 2.01 5.92 5.43
CA GLY A 90 1.01 5.26 4.60
C GLY A 90 -0.21 4.80 5.37
N ALA A 91 -1.24 4.40 4.63
CA ALA A 91 -2.41 3.73 5.20
C ALA A 91 -2.37 2.21 4.96
N ARG A 92 -1.37 1.71 4.21
CA ARG A 92 -1.19 0.28 3.88
C ARG A 92 -2.40 -0.30 3.11
N SER A 93 -3.19 0.61 2.52
CA SER A 93 -4.50 0.40 1.90
C SER A 93 -4.55 1.04 0.51
N PHE A 94 -5.65 0.86 -0.20
CA PHE A 94 -6.05 1.80 -1.24
C PHE A 94 -7.35 2.48 -0.82
N SER A 95 -7.56 3.71 -1.29
CA SER A 95 -8.80 4.44 -1.05
C SER A 95 -9.47 4.86 -2.34
N ILE A 96 -10.77 5.13 -2.26
CA ILE A 96 -11.56 5.78 -3.32
C ILE A 96 -12.10 7.09 -2.76
N TRP A 97 -11.97 8.17 -3.52
CA TRP A 97 -12.37 9.52 -3.14
C TRP A 97 -13.33 10.10 -4.18
N ASP A 98 -14.31 10.88 -3.73
CA ASP A 98 -15.10 11.73 -4.64
C ASP A 98 -14.26 12.94 -5.05
N ALA A 99 -14.00 13.10 -6.34
CA ALA A 99 -13.10 14.14 -6.83
C ALA A 99 -13.68 15.56 -6.67
N SER A 100 -14.99 15.69 -6.49
CA SER A 100 -15.65 17.00 -6.39
C SER A 100 -15.46 17.67 -5.02
N ASN A 101 -15.32 16.87 -3.96
CA ASN A 101 -15.25 17.34 -2.58
C ASN A 101 -14.15 16.67 -1.74
N LEU A 102 -13.39 15.74 -2.33
CA LEU A 102 -12.33 14.97 -1.70
C LEU A 102 -12.79 14.15 -0.48
N GLN A 103 -14.07 13.78 -0.43
CA GLN A 103 -14.58 12.87 0.58
C GLN A 103 -14.09 11.44 0.29
N GLN A 104 -13.55 10.76 1.30
CA GLN A 104 -13.24 9.33 1.22
C GLN A 104 -14.55 8.54 1.13
N VAL A 105 -14.73 7.79 0.05
CA VAL A 105 -15.91 6.96 -0.23
C VAL A 105 -15.68 5.52 0.21
N TYR A 106 -14.44 5.05 0.13
CA TYR A 106 -14.02 3.71 0.53
C TYR A 106 -12.54 3.71 0.93
N ASP A 107 -12.20 2.85 1.89
CA ASP A 107 -10.82 2.47 2.20
C ASP A 107 -10.74 0.97 2.42
N SER A 108 -9.71 0.33 1.88
CA SER A 108 -9.55 -1.12 2.02
C SER A 108 -9.10 -1.57 3.40
N GLY A 109 -8.72 -0.66 4.30
CA GLY A 109 -8.14 -0.99 5.59
C GLY A 109 -6.99 -1.98 5.46
N ASP A 110 -7.02 -3.04 6.26
CA ASP A 110 -6.00 -4.09 6.30
C ASP A 110 -6.21 -5.22 5.26
N GLU A 111 -7.17 -5.08 4.32
CA GLU A 111 -7.51 -6.16 3.40
C GLU A 111 -6.30 -6.68 2.60
N LEU A 112 -5.39 -5.79 2.18
CA LEU A 112 -4.19 -6.20 1.41
C LEU A 112 -3.32 -7.19 2.20
N GLU A 113 -3.17 -6.99 3.51
CA GLU A 113 -2.44 -7.89 4.39
C GLU A 113 -3.22 -9.18 4.62
N GLN A 114 -4.53 -9.09 4.85
CA GLN A 114 -5.38 -10.28 5.03
C GLN A 114 -5.34 -11.19 3.80
N ARG A 115 -5.31 -10.62 2.60
CA ARG A 115 -5.21 -11.37 1.33
C ARG A 115 -3.82 -11.95 1.09
N THR A 116 -2.78 -11.41 1.70
CA THR A 116 -1.37 -11.86 1.56
C THR A 116 -0.83 -12.61 2.76
N ARG A 117 -1.64 -12.84 3.79
CA ARG A 117 -1.23 -13.50 5.05
C ARG A 117 -0.61 -14.88 4.91
N ALA A 118 -1.01 -15.64 3.88
CA ALA A 118 -0.65 -17.04 3.72
C ALA A 118 -0.40 -17.38 2.24
N LEU A 119 0.61 -16.73 1.65
CA LEU A 119 1.04 -17.05 0.29
C LEU A 119 1.97 -18.27 0.31
N PRO A 120 1.85 -19.18 -0.67
CA PRO A 120 2.66 -20.40 -0.70
C PRO A 120 4.14 -20.15 -0.99
N LYS A 121 4.48 -19.00 -1.59
CA LYS A 121 5.82 -18.71 -2.13
C LYS A 121 6.50 -17.49 -1.50
N VAL A 122 5.79 -16.75 -0.65
CA VAL A 122 6.27 -15.49 -0.05
C VAL A 122 5.79 -15.46 1.39
N ALA A 123 6.70 -15.16 2.32
CA ALA A 123 6.34 -15.02 3.73
C ALA A 123 5.48 -13.77 3.94
N PHE A 124 4.61 -13.82 4.95
CA PHE A 124 3.77 -12.68 5.31
C PHE A 124 4.61 -11.42 5.56
N ASN A 125 4.21 -10.29 4.98
CA ASN A 125 4.89 -8.98 5.09
C ASN A 125 6.41 -9.05 4.90
N ALA A 126 6.89 -9.89 3.99
CA ALA A 126 8.27 -9.86 3.52
C ALA A 126 8.52 -8.65 2.61
N SER A 127 9.78 -8.19 2.55
CA SER A 127 10.20 -7.16 1.59
C SER A 127 10.42 -7.76 0.20
N HIS A 128 10.53 -6.95 -0.86
CA HIS A 128 10.90 -7.42 -2.21
C HIS A 128 12.37 -7.85 -2.32
N ASN A 129 13.23 -7.42 -1.40
CA ASN A 129 14.66 -7.76 -1.38
C ASN A 129 15.00 -8.95 -0.47
N ASN A 130 14.01 -9.49 0.25
CA ASN A 130 14.17 -10.63 1.13
C ASN A 130 12.92 -11.54 1.10
N ASN A 131 12.88 -12.56 1.96
CA ASN A 131 11.68 -13.34 2.23
C ASN A 131 11.51 -13.56 3.73
N THR A 132 11.94 -12.59 4.52
CA THR A 132 11.91 -12.67 5.98
C THR A 132 10.48 -12.44 6.45
N LEU A 133 9.97 -13.38 7.23
CA LEU A 133 8.65 -13.28 7.83
C LEU A 133 8.52 -11.98 8.62
N ASP A 134 7.45 -11.24 8.36
CA ASP A 134 7.01 -10.08 9.13
C ASP A 134 7.98 -8.89 9.11
N ALA A 135 8.86 -8.81 8.11
CA ALA A 135 9.88 -7.75 8.03
C ALA A 135 9.31 -6.34 7.76
N ARG A 136 8.10 -6.24 7.18
CA ARG A 136 7.45 -4.98 6.81
C ARG A 136 6.27 -4.59 7.69
N SER A 137 5.82 -5.43 8.62
CA SER A 137 4.76 -5.04 9.57
C SER A 137 5.13 -3.86 10.46
N PRO A 138 6.38 -3.74 10.94
CA PRO A 138 6.80 -2.53 11.63
C PRO A 138 6.94 -1.31 10.72
N SER A 139 6.75 -1.44 9.40
CA SER A 139 6.84 -0.36 8.40
C SER A 139 5.52 -0.30 7.62
N LYS A 140 5.57 -0.11 6.31
CA LYS A 140 4.42 0.14 5.44
C LYS A 140 3.72 -1.14 4.91
N GLY A 141 4.08 -2.33 5.42
CA GLY A 141 3.37 -3.58 5.09
C GLY A 141 3.54 -4.04 3.64
N PRO A 142 2.44 -4.34 2.91
CA PRO A 142 2.51 -4.74 1.50
C PRO A 142 2.94 -3.64 0.53
N GLU A 143 2.75 -2.37 0.91
CA GLU A 143 3.01 -1.14 0.12
C GLU A 143 2.30 -1.11 -1.23
N PRO A 144 1.03 -0.65 -1.25
CA PRO A 144 0.33 -0.40 -2.51
C PRO A 144 0.93 0.83 -3.20
N GLU A 145 1.66 0.59 -4.28
CA GLU A 145 2.50 1.57 -4.97
C GLU A 145 1.79 2.14 -6.20
N ALA A 146 1.50 1.25 -7.14
CA ALA A 146 0.89 1.60 -8.41
C ALA A 146 -0.63 1.40 -8.39
N VAL A 147 -1.38 2.22 -9.14
CA VAL A 147 -2.79 1.94 -9.43
C VAL A 147 -3.18 2.34 -10.85
N VAL A 148 -3.93 1.47 -11.53
CA VAL A 148 -4.66 1.79 -12.76
C VAL A 148 -6.09 1.30 -12.67
N VAL A 149 -7.02 2.01 -13.31
CA VAL A 149 -8.43 1.59 -13.40
C VAL A 149 -8.76 1.29 -14.86
N ALA A 150 -9.41 0.15 -15.10
CA ALA A 150 -9.92 -0.23 -16.41
C ALA A 150 -11.42 -0.52 -16.36
N GLN A 151 -12.09 -0.27 -17.48
CA GLN A 151 -13.50 -0.56 -17.65
C GLN A 151 -13.70 -1.74 -18.62
N PHE A 152 -14.53 -2.70 -18.21
CA PHE A 152 -14.99 -3.81 -19.06
C PHE A 152 -16.52 -3.82 -19.08
N GLY A 153 -17.12 -3.41 -20.20
CA GLY A 153 -18.56 -3.17 -20.27
C GLY A 153 -18.97 -2.06 -19.31
N ASN A 154 -19.89 -2.33 -18.39
CA ASN A 154 -20.32 -1.39 -17.35
C ASN A 154 -19.56 -1.54 -16.02
N ARG A 155 -18.60 -2.46 -15.93
CA ARG A 155 -17.86 -2.74 -14.69
C ARG A 155 -16.49 -2.07 -14.70
N HIS A 156 -16.09 -1.53 -13.55
CA HIS A 156 -14.80 -0.90 -13.34
C HIS A 156 -13.93 -1.76 -12.42
N PHE A 157 -12.65 -1.87 -12.73
CA PHE A 157 -11.69 -2.65 -11.97
C PHE A 157 -10.44 -1.82 -11.68
N ALA A 158 -10.06 -1.76 -10.41
CA ALA A 158 -8.79 -1.20 -9.97
C ALA A 158 -7.75 -2.32 -9.88
N PHE A 159 -6.59 -2.08 -10.49
CA PHE A 159 -5.40 -2.92 -10.39
C PHE A 159 -4.39 -2.18 -9.53
N ILE A 160 -4.01 -2.75 -8.40
CA ILE A 160 -3.13 -2.13 -7.41
C ILE A 160 -1.86 -2.97 -7.29
N GLY A 161 -0.70 -2.39 -7.62
CA GLY A 161 0.61 -3.03 -7.49
C GLY A 161 1.07 -3.01 -6.05
N LEU A 162 1.58 -4.13 -5.55
CA LEU A 162 2.14 -4.21 -4.19
C LEU A 162 3.66 -4.32 -4.28
N GLU A 163 4.38 -3.26 -3.93
CA GLU A 163 5.83 -3.14 -4.08
C GLU A 163 6.56 -4.26 -3.33
N ARG A 164 6.26 -4.43 -2.03
CA ARG A 164 7.05 -5.31 -1.17
C ARG A 164 6.72 -6.76 -1.32
N VAL A 165 5.47 -7.17 -1.08
CA VAL A 165 5.08 -8.58 -1.22
C VAL A 165 5.00 -9.01 -2.70
N GLY A 166 4.96 -8.04 -3.61
CA GLY A 166 4.92 -8.24 -5.05
C GLY A 166 3.51 -8.53 -5.55
N GLY A 167 3.37 -8.56 -6.87
CA GLY A 167 2.10 -8.88 -7.51
C GLY A 167 1.12 -7.70 -7.55
N VAL A 168 -0.09 -8.00 -7.99
CA VAL A 168 -1.14 -7.00 -8.18
C VAL A 168 -2.46 -7.53 -7.64
N MET A 169 -3.11 -6.69 -6.86
CA MET A 169 -4.46 -6.87 -6.36
C MET A 169 -5.46 -6.33 -7.36
N VAL A 170 -6.57 -7.04 -7.54
CA VAL A 170 -7.66 -6.63 -8.44
C VAL A 170 -8.92 -6.50 -7.63
N TYR A 171 -9.52 -5.31 -7.67
CA TYR A 171 -10.80 -5.01 -7.05
C TYR A 171 -11.78 -4.55 -8.11
N GLU A 172 -13.02 -5.02 -8.05
CA GLU A 172 -14.12 -4.38 -8.76
C GLU A 172 -14.54 -3.13 -7.97
N VAL A 173 -14.59 -1.99 -8.65
CA VAL A 173 -14.90 -0.67 -8.08
C VAL A 173 -16.12 -0.03 -8.73
N THR A 174 -16.95 -0.83 -9.42
CA THR A 174 -18.20 -0.36 -10.05
C THR A 174 -19.14 0.30 -9.04
N ASN A 175 -19.29 -0.30 -7.86
CA ASN A 175 -19.88 0.37 -6.71
C ASN A 175 -18.75 0.94 -5.84
N PRO A 176 -18.49 2.26 -5.87
CA PRO A 176 -17.31 2.83 -5.22
C PRO A 176 -17.34 2.78 -3.70
N ALA A 177 -18.51 2.64 -3.08
CA ALA A 177 -18.65 2.49 -1.63
C ALA A 177 -18.54 1.02 -1.17
N GLU A 178 -18.53 0.08 -2.11
CA GLU A 178 -18.40 -1.36 -1.84
C GLU A 178 -17.44 -1.97 -2.87
N ALA A 179 -16.17 -1.58 -2.82
CA ALA A 179 -15.16 -2.24 -3.65
C ALA A 179 -15.06 -3.72 -3.25
N ARG A 180 -14.94 -4.61 -4.25
CA ARG A 180 -14.94 -6.06 -4.01
C ARG A 180 -13.66 -6.68 -4.53
N PHE A 181 -12.95 -7.40 -3.66
CA PHE A 181 -11.79 -8.18 -4.07
C PHE A 181 -12.18 -9.22 -5.13
N VAL A 182 -11.44 -9.23 -6.24
CA VAL A 182 -11.64 -10.17 -7.35
C VAL A 182 -10.56 -11.24 -7.32
N THR A 183 -9.30 -10.82 -7.35
CA THR A 183 -8.16 -11.73 -7.36
C THR A 183 -6.88 -11.02 -6.96
N TYR A 184 -5.87 -11.80 -6.65
CA TYR A 184 -4.50 -11.37 -6.46
C TYR A 184 -3.62 -12.25 -7.34
N PHE A 185 -2.79 -11.63 -8.17
CA PHE A 185 -1.80 -12.37 -8.96
C PHE A 185 -0.39 -12.02 -8.52
N ASN A 186 0.41 -13.05 -8.31
CA ASN A 186 1.85 -12.94 -8.08
C ASN A 186 2.54 -14.18 -8.66
N GLY A 187 2.57 -14.23 -10.00
CA GLY A 187 2.70 -15.51 -10.71
C GLY A 187 4.09 -16.14 -10.69
N THR A 188 5.15 -15.33 -10.69
CA THR A 188 6.55 -15.80 -10.84
C THR A 188 7.34 -15.70 -9.55
N ARG A 189 6.93 -14.88 -8.59
CA ARG A 189 7.70 -14.67 -7.36
C ARG A 189 7.81 -15.95 -6.55
N ASN A 190 9.04 -16.25 -6.14
CA ASN A 190 9.36 -17.31 -5.19
C ASN A 190 10.48 -16.84 -4.26
N GLY A 191 10.11 -16.46 -3.03
CA GLY A 191 10.97 -15.76 -2.10
C GLY A 191 11.60 -14.51 -2.73
N VAL A 192 12.92 -14.57 -2.96
CA VAL A 192 13.75 -13.49 -3.53
C VAL A 192 14.01 -13.65 -5.03
N THR A 193 13.27 -14.52 -5.71
CA THR A 193 13.38 -14.77 -7.17
C THR A 193 12.06 -14.48 -7.88
N GLY A 194 12.09 -14.31 -9.20
CA GLY A 194 10.93 -13.92 -10.00
C GLY A 194 10.66 -12.42 -9.99
N ASP A 195 9.46 -12.03 -10.44
CA ASP A 195 9.03 -10.63 -10.55
C ASP A 195 8.84 -9.98 -9.16
N ARG A 196 9.48 -8.83 -8.91
CA ARG A 196 9.54 -8.16 -7.58
C ARG A 196 9.60 -6.64 -7.72
N GLY A 197 8.95 -5.92 -6.80
CA GLY A 197 8.84 -4.46 -6.83
C GLY A 197 7.98 -3.91 -7.98
N PRO A 198 6.69 -4.25 -8.09
CA PRO A 198 5.77 -3.56 -9.01
C PRO A 198 5.70 -2.06 -8.71
N GLU A 199 6.31 -1.24 -9.57
CA GLU A 199 6.32 0.24 -9.49
C GLU A 199 5.32 0.86 -10.46
N GLY A 200 5.28 0.32 -11.68
CA GLY A 200 4.52 0.86 -12.78
C GLY A 200 3.46 -0.11 -13.28
N LEU A 201 2.24 0.39 -13.46
CA LEU A 201 1.16 -0.34 -14.11
C LEU A 201 0.66 0.43 -15.33
N THR A 202 0.47 -0.28 -16.45
CA THR A 202 -0.16 0.26 -17.65
C THR A 202 -1.22 -0.72 -18.15
N PHE A 203 -2.46 -0.24 -18.27
CA PHE A 203 -3.52 -0.99 -18.94
C PHE A 203 -3.55 -0.67 -20.43
N ILE A 204 -3.63 -1.70 -21.27
CA ILE A 204 -3.80 -1.59 -22.72
C ILE A 204 -5.14 -2.20 -23.10
N PRO A 205 -6.12 -1.41 -23.59
CA PRO A 205 -7.42 -1.93 -23.97
C PRO A 205 -7.30 -2.85 -25.19
N ALA A 206 -8.25 -3.79 -25.34
CA ALA A 206 -8.24 -4.79 -26.41
C ALA A 206 -8.06 -4.18 -27.82
N VAL A 207 -8.71 -3.05 -28.08
CA VAL A 207 -8.65 -2.35 -29.39
C VAL A 207 -7.28 -1.76 -29.72
N GLN A 208 -6.40 -1.58 -28.72
CA GLN A 208 -5.02 -1.12 -28.88
C GLN A 208 -4.01 -2.25 -28.70
N SER A 209 -4.46 -3.46 -28.35
CA SER A 209 -3.60 -4.60 -28.09
C SER A 209 -3.27 -5.38 -29.37
N PRO A 210 -2.05 -5.95 -29.49
CA PRO A 210 -1.64 -6.72 -30.67
C PRO A 210 -2.39 -8.05 -30.83
N ASN A 211 -2.98 -8.59 -29.77
CA ASN A 211 -3.71 -9.86 -29.77
C ASN A 211 -5.23 -9.69 -29.65
N GLY A 212 -5.74 -8.45 -29.71
CA GLY A 212 -7.16 -8.15 -29.55
C GLY A 212 -7.72 -8.47 -28.16
N ARG A 213 -6.88 -8.60 -27.13
CA ARG A 213 -7.26 -8.87 -25.74
C ARG A 213 -6.73 -7.78 -24.80
N PRO A 214 -7.46 -7.41 -23.75
CA PRO A 214 -6.94 -6.42 -22.81
C PRO A 214 -5.67 -6.92 -22.13
N LEU A 215 -4.68 -6.05 -21.99
CA LEU A 215 -3.40 -6.38 -21.36
C LEU A 215 -3.15 -5.48 -20.15
N LEU A 216 -2.47 -6.03 -19.14
CA LEU A 216 -1.85 -5.27 -18.07
C LEU A 216 -0.34 -5.45 -18.15
N VAL A 217 0.38 -4.35 -18.24
CA VAL A 217 1.84 -4.30 -18.19
C VAL A 217 2.26 -3.93 -16.77
N VAL A 218 3.17 -4.72 -16.20
CA VAL A 218 3.71 -4.54 -14.84
C VAL A 218 5.22 -4.34 -14.95
N ALA A 219 5.70 -3.18 -14.55
CA ALA A 219 7.13 -2.88 -14.42
C ALA A 219 7.59 -3.27 -13.02
N ASN A 220 8.55 -4.20 -12.93
CA ASN A 220 9.09 -4.72 -11.67
C ASN A 220 10.52 -4.23 -11.52
N GLU A 221 10.73 -3.18 -10.73
CA GLU A 221 12.02 -2.49 -10.62
C GLU A 221 13.09 -3.39 -10.01
N ILE A 222 12.77 -4.06 -8.89
CA ILE A 222 13.74 -4.83 -8.11
C ILE A 222 14.25 -6.06 -8.85
N SER A 223 13.42 -6.67 -9.70
CA SER A 223 13.83 -7.76 -10.59
C SER A 223 14.35 -7.28 -11.96
N GLY A 224 14.15 -6.00 -12.31
CA GLY A 224 14.47 -5.47 -13.63
C GLY A 224 13.63 -6.10 -14.76
N THR A 225 12.41 -6.56 -14.45
CA THR A 225 11.55 -7.28 -15.40
C THR A 225 10.30 -6.48 -15.74
N THR A 226 9.87 -6.54 -17.01
CA THR A 226 8.55 -6.05 -17.42
C THR A 226 7.70 -7.23 -17.85
N ARG A 227 6.52 -7.38 -17.24
CA ARG A 227 5.62 -8.49 -17.53
C ARG A 227 4.33 -7.99 -18.16
N ILE A 228 3.92 -8.66 -19.23
CA ILE A 228 2.65 -8.41 -19.91
C ILE A 228 1.70 -9.55 -19.55
N LEU A 229 0.52 -9.20 -19.08
CA LEU A 229 -0.52 -10.13 -18.65
C LEU A 229 -1.75 -9.93 -19.51
N GLN A 230 -2.23 -11.01 -20.11
CA GLN A 230 -3.54 -10.99 -20.75
C GLN A 230 -4.63 -11.11 -19.69
N ILE A 231 -5.61 -10.21 -19.74
CA ILE A 231 -6.79 -10.27 -18.89
C ILE A 231 -7.86 -11.12 -19.59
N ASN A 232 -8.22 -12.23 -18.95
CA ASN A 232 -9.31 -13.09 -19.40
C ASN A 232 -10.59 -12.70 -18.67
N LEU A 233 -11.59 -12.24 -19.43
CA LEU A 233 -12.88 -11.88 -18.89
C LEU A 233 -13.74 -13.15 -18.76
N GLY A 234 -14.18 -13.45 -17.53
CA GLY A 234 -15.23 -14.45 -17.28
C GLY A 234 -16.59 -13.76 -17.43
N PHE A 235 -17.42 -14.29 -18.32
CA PHE A 235 -18.81 -13.86 -18.52
C PHE A 235 -19.76 -14.91 -17.97
#